data_AF-A0A3D9HCA9-F1
#
_entry.id   AF-A0A3D9HCA9-F1
#
_cell.length_a   1.000
_cell.length_b   1.000
_cell.length_c   1.000
_cell.angle_alpha   90.00
_cell.angle_beta   90.00
_cell.angle_gamma   90.00
#
_symmetry.space_group_name_H-M   'P 1'
#
loop_
_entity.id
_entity.type
_entity.pdbx_description
1 polymer ?
#
loop_
_entity_poly.entity_id
_entity_poly.type
_entity_poly.pdbx_seq_one_letter_code
_entity_poly.pdbx_strand_id
1 'polypeptide(L)'
;MSASAMNTSVRNNLNLLSKRDRLKNRLGGFNREEKTEYNLPKATTKQLNQIRKRLKEERKVRMLKVIALTAILFMGLVYVFLQSAKGITELLTY
;
A
#
# COMPACT_ATOMS: atom_id res chain seq x y z
N MET A 1 35.72 -8.63 -7.74
CA MET A 1 34.88 -8.44 -8.95
C MET A 1 35.77 -7.83 -10.03
N SER A 2 36.00 -8.50 -11.16
CA SER A 2 37.00 -8.07 -12.16
C SER A 2 36.54 -6.84 -12.95
N ALA A 3 37.48 -5.96 -13.32
CA ALA A 3 37.20 -4.76 -14.12
C ALA A 3 36.45 -5.09 -15.44
N SER A 4 36.74 -6.27 -16.03
CA SER A 4 36.04 -6.77 -17.21
C SER A 4 34.55 -7.03 -16.96
N ALA A 5 34.19 -7.62 -15.81
CA ALA A 5 32.79 -7.86 -15.44
C ALA A 5 32.01 -6.54 -15.20
N MET A 6 32.71 -5.52 -14.69
CA MET A 6 32.14 -4.19 -14.50
C MET A 6 31.87 -3.50 -15.85
N ASN A 7 32.82 -3.60 -16.78
CA ASN A 7 32.69 -3.02 -18.11
C ASN A 7 31.57 -3.69 -18.94
N THR A 8 31.42 -5.02 -18.84
CA THR A 8 30.29 -5.74 -19.46
C THR A 8 28.95 -5.32 -18.87
N SER A 9 28.89 -5.10 -17.55
CA SER A 9 27.67 -4.66 -16.87
C SER A 9 27.25 -3.26 -17.31
N VAL A 10 28.20 -2.33 -17.40
CA VAL A 10 27.98 -0.96 -17.88
C VAL A 10 27.49 -0.98 -19.34
N ARG A 11 28.15 -1.73 -20.21
CA ARG A 11 27.74 -1.86 -21.63
C ARG A 11 26.34 -2.46 -21.79
N ASN A 12 26.00 -3.48 -21.01
CA ASN A 12 24.67 -4.08 -21.05
C ASN A 12 23.59 -3.10 -20.58
N ASN A 13 23.85 -2.32 -19.53
CA ASN A 13 22.92 -1.28 -19.06
C ASN A 13 22.71 -0.17 -20.09
N LEU A 14 23.78 0.29 -20.76
CA LEU A 14 23.68 1.27 -21.84
C LEU A 14 22.85 0.74 -23.02
N ASN A 15 23.03 -0.52 -23.39
CA ASN A 15 22.25 -1.15 -24.46
C ASN A 15 20.75 -1.27 -24.11
N LEU A 16 20.40 -1.37 -22.82
CA LEU A 16 19.00 -1.40 -22.37
C LEU A 16 18.32 -0.03 -22.43
N LEU A 17 19.07 1.08 -22.41
CA LEU A 17 18.49 2.43 -22.55
C LEU A 17 17.78 2.61 -23.91
N SER A 18 18.36 2.07 -24.99
CA SER A 18 17.76 2.08 -26.33
C SER A 18 16.47 1.25 -26.43
N LYS A 19 16.29 0.29 -25.52
CA LYS A 19 15.14 -0.60 -25.44
C LYS A 19 14.14 -0.16 -24.37
N ARG A 20 14.40 0.96 -23.67
CA ARG A 20 13.57 1.49 -22.57
C ARG A 20 12.11 1.66 -22.98
N ASP A 21 11.86 2.12 -24.20
CA ASP A 21 10.49 2.33 -24.69
C ASP A 21 9.77 1.00 -24.99
N ARG A 22 10.50 -0.04 -25.40
CA ARG A 22 9.97 -1.42 -25.54
C ARG A 22 9.81 -2.13 -24.20
N LEU A 23 10.56 -1.71 -23.18
CA LEU A 23 10.51 -2.23 -21.81
C LEU A 23 9.42 -1.57 -20.95
N LYS A 24 8.88 -0.41 -21.36
CA LYS A 24 7.71 0.23 -20.72
C LYS A 24 6.44 -0.63 -20.85
N ASN A 25 6.32 -1.43 -21.91
CA ASN A 25 5.13 -2.22 -22.23
C ASN A 25 5.31 -3.71 -21.89
N ARG A 26 5.79 -4.02 -20.68
CA ARG A 26 5.78 -5.41 -20.18
C ARG A 26 4.44 -5.74 -19.52
N LEU A 27 3.86 -6.89 -19.89
CA LEU A 27 2.74 -7.69 -19.33
C LEU A 27 1.45 -7.01 -18.83
N GLY A 28 1.40 -5.70 -18.67
CA GLY A 28 0.16 -4.95 -18.50
C GLY A 28 0.27 -3.73 -19.38
N GLY A 29 0.04 -3.90 -20.68
CA GLY A 29 0.11 -2.86 -21.72
C GLY A 29 -0.74 -1.65 -21.35
N PHE A 30 -0.21 -0.80 -20.48
CA PHE A 30 -0.89 0.37 -19.98
C PHE A 30 -0.77 1.44 -21.05
N ASN A 31 -1.79 1.50 -21.90
CA ASN A 31 -1.94 2.54 -22.88
C ASN A 31 -2.71 3.70 -22.23
N ARG A 32 -2.06 4.87 -22.13
CA ARG A 32 -2.63 6.05 -21.44
C ARG A 32 -3.91 6.57 -22.12
N GLU A 33 -4.12 6.21 -23.38
CA GLU A 33 -5.30 6.58 -24.18
C GLU A 33 -6.40 5.51 -24.13
N GLU A 34 -6.09 4.30 -23.66
CA GLU A 34 -7.02 3.19 -23.58
C GLU A 34 -7.88 3.33 -22.33
N LYS A 35 -9.07 3.89 -22.51
CA LYS A 35 -10.08 3.91 -21.46
C LYS A 35 -10.54 2.48 -21.24
N THR A 36 -10.45 1.99 -20.01
CA THR A 36 -11.00 0.69 -19.64
C THR A 36 -12.50 0.70 -19.93
N GLU A 37 -12.92 0.03 -21.01
CA GLU A 37 -14.33 -0.13 -21.35
C GLU A 37 -14.94 -1.16 -20.42
N TYR A 38 -15.70 -0.68 -19.45
CA TYR A 38 -16.43 -1.56 -18.55
C TYR A 38 -17.78 -1.91 -19.19
N ASN A 39 -17.96 -3.17 -19.60
CA ASN A 39 -19.27 -3.74 -19.96
C ASN A 39 -20.13 -3.96 -18.71
N LEU A 40 -20.45 -2.88 -18.00
CA LEU A 40 -21.32 -2.92 -16.84
C LEU A 40 -22.78 -2.84 -17.30
N PRO A 41 -23.69 -3.63 -16.70
CA PRO A 41 -25.12 -3.46 -16.95
C PRO A 41 -25.55 -2.05 -16.57
N LYS A 42 -26.44 -1.43 -17.36
CA LYS A 42 -26.99 -0.10 -17.08
C LYS A 42 -27.72 -0.13 -15.72
N ALA A 43 -27.06 0.33 -14.68
CA ALA A 43 -27.64 0.38 -13.34
C ALA A 43 -28.70 1.48 -13.26
N THR A 44 -29.86 1.15 -12.68
CA THR A 44 -30.89 2.15 -12.39
C THR A 44 -30.46 3.02 -11.21
N THR A 45 -30.84 4.31 -11.20
CA THR A 45 -30.55 5.24 -10.09
C THR A 45 -30.96 4.69 -8.71
N LYS A 46 -32.06 3.94 -8.64
CA LYS A 46 -32.50 3.23 -7.42
C LYS A 46 -31.48 2.19 -6.94
N GLN A 47 -30.91 1.41 -7.86
CA GLN A 47 -29.91 0.38 -7.55
C GLN A 47 -28.61 1.02 -7.06
N LEU A 48 -28.15 2.10 -7.71
CA LEU A 48 -26.97 2.86 -7.27
C LEU A 48 -27.15 3.42 -5.85
N ASN A 49 -28.33 3.95 -5.52
CA ASN A 49 -28.62 4.45 -4.18
C ASN A 49 -28.64 3.33 -3.13
N GLN A 50 -29.15 2.14 -3.47
CA GLN A 50 -29.11 0.99 -2.57
C GLN A 50 -27.69 0.52 -2.31
N ILE A 51 -26.86 0.40 -3.35
CA ILE A 51 -25.44 0.05 -3.23
C ILE A 51 -24.72 1.06 -2.35
N ARG A 52 -24.95 2.36 -2.56
CA ARG A 52 -24.36 3.43 -1.76
C ARG A 52 -24.72 3.32 -0.28
N LYS A 53 -25.98 3.00 0.04
CA LYS A 53 -26.43 2.83 1.43
C LYS A 53 -25.74 1.63 2.09
N ARG A 54 -25.75 0.46 1.44
CA ARG A 54 -25.09 -0.76 1.92
C ARG A 54 -23.60 -0.54 2.18
N LEU A 55 -22.89 0.05 1.23
CA LEU A 55 -21.46 0.35 1.37
C LEU A 55 -21.16 1.28 2.57
N LYS A 56 -22.02 2.27 2.83
CA LYS A 56 -21.87 3.16 3.98
C LYS A 56 -22.05 2.42 5.30
N GLU A 57 -23.05 1.54 5.39
CA GLU A 57 -23.33 0.76 6.60
C GLU A 57 -22.19 -0.22 6.90
N GLU A 58 -21.76 -1.00 5.90
CA GLU A 58 -20.62 -1.91 6.03
C GLU A 58 -19.32 -1.18 6.39
N ARG A 59 -19.12 0.03 5.84
CA ARG A 59 -17.96 0.85 6.21
C ARG A 59 -18.01 1.27 7.67
N LYS A 60 -19.18 1.68 8.19
CA LYS A 60 -19.33 2.06 9.60
C LYS A 60 -18.97 0.90 10.53
N VAL A 61 -19.50 -0.29 10.26
CA VAL A 61 -19.21 -1.49 11.06
C VAL A 61 -17.72 -1.86 11.01
N ARG A 62 -17.12 -1.84 9.82
CA ARG A 62 -15.67 -2.08 9.66
C ARG A 62 -14.83 -1.04 10.41
N MET A 63 -15.20 0.23 10.32
CA MET A 63 -14.47 1.32 10.97
C MET A 63 -14.54 1.21 12.49
N LEU A 64 -15.68 0.80 13.05
CA LEU A 64 -15.83 0.54 14.48
C LEU A 64 -14.89 -0.60 14.94
N LYS A 65 -14.81 -1.69 14.18
CA LYS A 65 -13.87 -2.79 14.46
C LYS A 65 -12.41 -2.33 14.41
N VAL A 66 -12.05 -1.52 13.41
CA VAL A 66 -10.70 -0.94 13.30
C VAL A 66 -10.39 -0.07 14.50
N ILE A 67 -11.28 0.86 14.87
CA ILE A 67 -11.09 1.75 16.03
C ILE A 67 -10.91 0.94 17.32
N ALA A 68 -11.73 -0.08 17.54
CA ALA A 68 -11.61 -0.94 18.72
C ALA A 68 -10.25 -1.65 18.78
N LEU A 69 -9.80 -2.23 17.66
CA LEU A 69 -8.52 -2.92 17.59
C LEU A 69 -7.34 -1.96 17.78
N THR A 70 -7.39 -0.78 17.15
CA THR A 70 -6.36 0.26 17.32
C THR A 70 -6.30 0.75 18.77
N ALA A 71 -7.44 0.92 19.44
CA ALA A 71 -7.48 1.33 20.84
C ALA A 71 -6.84 0.29 21.77
N ILE A 72 -7.11 -1.01 21.56
CA ILE A 72 -6.50 -2.10 22.32
C ILE A 72 -4.97 -2.11 22.13
N LEU A 73 -4.51 -2.03 20.89
CA LEU A 73 -3.08 -1.98 20.58
C LEU A 73 -2.40 -0.75 21.20
N PHE A 74 -3.07 0.40 21.14
CA PHE A 74 -2.56 1.64 21.70
C PHE A 74 -2.44 1.57 23.24
N MET A 75 -3.43 1.00 23.93
CA MET A 75 -3.33 0.75 25.37
C MET A 75 -2.16 -0.17 25.72
N GLY A 76 -1.95 -1.24 24.94
CA GLY A 76 -0.80 -2.13 25.11
C GLY A 76 0.53 -1.39 24.96
N LEU A 77 0.65 -0.54 23.95
CA LEU A 77 1.82 0.32 23.74
C LEU A 77 2.07 1.27 24.92
N VAL A 78 1.02 1.95 25.42
CA VAL A 78 1.12 2.84 26.58
C VAL A 78 1.56 2.07 27.82
N TYR A 79 1.02 0.88 28.05
CA TYR A 79 1.40 0.05 29.19
C TYR A 79 2.89 -0.33 29.15
N VAL A 80 3.37 -0.83 28.02
CA VAL A 80 4.79 -1.16 27.83
C VAL A 80 5.67 0.07 28.01
N PHE A 81 5.27 1.21 27.44
CA PHE A 81 6.00 2.48 27.58
C PHE A 81 6.12 2.91 29.05
N LEU A 82 5.04 2.83 29.83
CA LEU A 82 5.06 3.18 31.25
C LEU A 82 5.98 2.25 32.07
N GLN A 83 5.98 0.95 31.78
CA GLN A 83 6.87 0.01 32.46
C GLN A 83 8.34 0.25 32.07
N SER A 84 8.62 0.55 30.80
CA SER A 84 9.96 0.94 30.36
C SER A 84 10.40 2.25 31.00
N ALA A 85 9.52 3.24 31.11
CA ALA A 85 9.82 4.52 31.74
C ALA A 85 10.14 4.35 33.24
N LYS A 86 9.37 3.53 33.96
CA LYS A 86 9.66 3.18 35.36
C LYS A 86 11.02 2.47 35.50
N GLY A 87 11.30 1.50 34.62
CA GLY A 87 12.60 0.83 34.61
C GLY A 87 13.77 1.78 34.30
N ILE A 88 13.58 2.75 33.40
CA ILE A 88 14.57 3.80 33.12
C ILE A 88 14.76 4.71 34.34
N THR A 89 13.68 5.11 35.02
CA THR A 89 13.80 5.95 36.23
C THR A 89 14.50 5.21 37.36
N GLU A 90 14.22 3.92 37.57
CA GLU A 90 14.93 3.12 38.58
C GLU A 90 16.42 2.95 38.27
N LEU A 91 16.78 2.76 36.99
CA LEU A 91 18.19 2.63 36.55
C LEU A 91 18.99 3.93 36.68
N LEU A 92 18.35 5.09 36.56
CA LEU A 92 19.00 6.41 36.69
C LEU A 92 19.10 6.91 38.14
N THR A 93 18.41 6.26 39.07
CA THR A 93 18.39 6.66 40.50
C THR A 93 19.33 5.80 41.36
N TYR A 94 19.91 4.74 40.78
CA TYR A 94 20.97 3.92 41.37
C TYR A 94 22.33 4.24 40.71
#